data_AF-A0A963F3N7-F1
#
_entry.id   AF-A0A963F3N7-F1
#
_cell.length_a   1.000
_cell.length_b   1.000
_cell.length_c   1.000
_cell.angle_alpha   90.00
_cell.angle_beta   90.00
_cell.angle_gamma   90.00
#
_symmetry.space_group_name_H-M   'P 1'
#
loop_
_entity.id
_entity.type
_entity.pdbx_description
1 polymer ?
#
loop_
_entity_poly.entity_id
_entity_poly.type
_entity_poly.pdbx_seq_one_letter_code
_entity_poly.pdbx_strand_id
1 'polypeptide(L)' 'MTISKRVHYFGKTKSEGSKEMKALLGGKGANLAEMTSIGLPVPPGFTIDTKSCAD' A
#
# COMPACT_ATOMS: atom_id res chain seq x y z
N MET A 1 -5.60 10.53 -21.14
CA MET A 1 -4.66 9.64 -20.44
C MET A 1 -4.77 9.92 -18.95
N THR A 2 -5.45 9.06 -18.20
CA THR A 2 -5.50 9.19 -16.74
C THR A 2 -4.23 8.57 -16.16
N ILE A 3 -3.44 9.36 -15.43
CA ILE A 3 -2.25 8.86 -14.75
C ILE A 3 -2.72 7.91 -13.65
N SER A 4 -2.47 6.61 -13.83
CA SER A 4 -2.79 5.61 -12.80
C SER A 4 -1.82 5.77 -11.64
N LYS A 5 -2.36 5.85 -10.42
CA LYS A 5 -1.56 5.93 -9.20
C LYS A 5 -0.78 4.63 -9.00
N ARG A 6 0.56 4.72 -8.93
CA ARG A 6 1.48 3.58 -8.80
C ARG A 6 2.06 3.40 -7.40
N VAL A 7 2.00 4.43 -6.56
CA VAL A 7 2.62 4.45 -5.22
C VAL A 7 1.54 4.64 -4.15
N HIS A 8 1.54 3.77 -3.15
CA HIS A 8 0.57 3.73 -2.05
C HIS A 8 1.29 3.93 -0.72
N TYR A 9 1.06 5.07 -0.07
CA TYR A 9 1.64 5.38 1.22
C TYR A 9 0.96 4.61 2.38
N PHE A 10 1.73 4.25 3.40
CA PHE A 10 1.22 3.82 4.70
C PHE A 10 2.06 4.44 5.82
N GLY A 11 1.40 5.03 6.81
CA GLY A 11 2.00 5.50 8.04
C GLY A 11 0.98 6.08 9.01
N LYS A 12 1.44 6.59 10.16
CA LYS A 12 0.61 7.07 11.28
C LYS A 12 -0.52 8.03 10.86
N THR A 13 -0.31 8.83 9.82
CA THR A 13 -1.26 9.85 9.36
C THR A 13 -2.22 9.37 8.30
N LYS A 14 -1.86 8.33 7.53
CA LYS A 14 -2.62 7.88 6.36
C LYS A 14 -2.20 6.48 5.94
N SER A 15 -3.19 5.66 5.57
CA SER A 15 -2.97 4.41 4.84
C SER A 15 -3.74 4.46 3.52
N GLU A 16 -3.05 4.22 2.40
CA GLU A 16 -3.60 4.24 1.04
C GLU A 16 -3.75 2.83 0.46
N GLY A 17 -3.69 1.83 1.32
CA GLY A 17 -3.85 0.43 1.01
C GLY A 17 -4.67 -0.29 2.08
N SER A 18 -5.08 -1.51 1.77
CA SER A 18 -5.82 -2.37 2.70
C SER A 18 -5.51 -3.85 2.43
N LYS A 19 -5.97 -4.72 3.32
CA LYS A 19 -5.78 -6.17 3.21
C LYS A 19 -6.41 -6.77 1.95
N GLU A 20 -7.42 -6.13 1.37
CA GLU A 20 -8.07 -6.57 0.13
C GLU A 20 -7.19 -6.32 -1.11
N MET A 21 -6.27 -5.37 -1.04
CA MET A 21 -5.43 -4.95 -2.18
C MET A 21 -4.22 -5.86 -2.44
N LYS A 22 -4.26 -7.14 -2.04
CA LYS A 22 -3.15 -8.09 -2.20
C LYS A 22 -2.70 -8.28 -3.65
N ALA A 23 -3.64 -8.25 -4.59
CA ALA A 23 -3.31 -8.37 -6.02
C ALA A 23 -2.53 -7.16 -6.54
N LEU A 24 -2.78 -5.96 -5.98
CA LEU A 24 -2.16 -4.71 -6.40
C LEU A 24 -0.90 -4.37 -5.60
N LEU A 25 -0.86 -4.64 -4.28
CA LEU A 25 0.22 -4.24 -3.37
C LEU A 25 1.11 -5.42 -2.93
N GLY A 26 0.76 -6.64 -3.35
CA GLY A 26 1.34 -7.87 -2.82
C GLY A 26 0.89 -8.15 -1.38
N GLY A 27 1.22 -9.36 -0.89
CA GLY A 27 0.81 -9.80 0.45
C GLY A 27 1.41 -8.98 1.60
N LYS A 28 2.67 -8.55 1.47
CA LYS A 28 3.35 -7.73 2.49
C LYS A 28 2.84 -6.29 2.49
N GLY A 29 2.74 -5.64 1.33
CA GLY A 29 2.27 -4.27 1.22
C GLY A 29 0.82 -4.11 1.72
N ALA A 30 -0.06 -5.03 1.32
CA ALA A 30 -1.44 -5.06 1.81
C ALA A 30 -1.53 -5.24 3.34
N ASN A 31 -0.72 -6.13 3.93
CA ASN A 31 -0.70 -6.32 5.38
C ASN A 31 -0.09 -5.13 6.13
N LEU A 32 0.97 -4.49 5.62
CA LEU A 32 1.56 -3.29 6.25
C LEU A 32 0.57 -2.12 6.24
N ALA A 33 -0.15 -1.94 5.14
CA ALA A 33 -1.19 -0.94 5.03
C ALA A 33 -2.37 -1.23 5.98
N GLU A 34 -2.75 -2.48 6.14
CA GLU A 34 -3.77 -2.91 7.10
C GLU A 34 -3.33 -2.70 8.55
N MET A 35 -2.11 -3.14 8.91
CA MET A 35 -1.53 -2.94 10.25
C MET A 35 -1.52 -1.45 10.61
N THR A 36 -1.15 -0.61 9.66
CA THR A 36 -1.19 0.85 9.81
C THR A 36 -2.62 1.36 10.00
N SER A 37 -3.58 0.86 9.21
CA SER A 37 -4.99 1.27 9.25
C SER A 37 -5.66 0.95 10.59
N ILE A 38 -5.32 -0.18 11.20
CA ILE A 38 -5.82 -0.57 12.54
C ILE A 38 -5.06 0.09 13.70
N GLY A 39 -4.12 0.99 13.40
CA GLY A 39 -3.40 1.79 14.42
C GLY A 39 -2.19 1.11 15.06
N LEU A 40 -1.66 0.02 14.48
CA LEU A 40 -0.40 -0.54 14.96
C LEU A 40 0.78 0.41 14.66
N PRO A 41 1.80 0.46 15.53
CA PRO A 41 2.99 1.29 15.33
C PRO A 41 3.87 0.72 14.22
N VAL A 42 3.48 0.96 12.96
CA VAL A 42 4.26 0.62 11.76
C VAL A 42 5.07 1.85 11.33
N PRO A 43 6.38 1.74 11.12
CA PRO A 43 7.18 2.81 10.54
C PRO A 43 6.61 3.25 9.18
N PRO A 44 6.57 4.57 8.89
CA PRO A 44 5.99 5.07 7.65
C PRO A 44 6.78 4.57 6.43
N GLY A 45 6.06 4.30 5.35
CA GLY A 45 6.63 3.79 4.11
C GLY A 45 5.64 3.88 2.95
N PHE A 46 5.97 3.22 1.85
CA PHE A 46 5.11 3.14 0.68
C PHE A 46 5.26 1.78 -0.01
N THR A 47 4.23 1.40 -0.76
CA THR A 47 4.23 0.23 -1.64
C THR A 47 4.07 0.69 -3.08
N ILE A 48 4.91 0.19 -3.98
CA ILE A 48 4.75 0.35 -5.42
C ILE A 48 3.87 -0.80 -5.91
N ASP A 49 2.87 -0.51 -6.74
CA ASP A 49 1.94 -1.52 -7.22
C ASP A 49 2.62 -2.59 -8.09
N THR A 50 2.01 -3.78 -8.13
CA THR A 50 2.47 -4.92 -8.91
C THR A 50 2.44 -4.65 -10.42
N LYS A 51 1.58 -3.72 -10.87
CA LYS A 51 1.52 -3.30 -12.28
C LYS A 51 2.82 -2.62 -12.71
N SER A 52 3.43 -1.83 -11.83
CA SER A 52 4.72 -1.18 -12.08
C SER A 52 5.88 -2.17 -12.22
N CYS A 53 5.73 -3.42 -11.78
CA CYS A 53 6.73 -4.48 -11.97
C CYS A 53 6.65 -5.10 -13.38
N ALA A 54 5.49 -5.01 -14.04
CA ALA A 54 5.25 -5.56 -15.37
C ALA A 54 5.38 -4.52 -16.50
N ASP A 55 5.53 -3.25 -16.14
CA ASP A 55 5.79 -2.09 -17.03
C ASP A 55 7.30 -1.94 -17.27
#